data_AF-A0A6P6NFX8-F1
#
_entry.id   AF-A0A6P6NFX8-F1
#
_cell.length_a   1.000
_cell.length_b   1.000
_cell.length_c   1.000
_cell.angle_alpha   90.00
_cell.angle_beta   90.00
_cell.angle_gamma   90.00
#
_symmetry.space_group_name_H-M   'P 1'
#
loop_
_entity.id
_entity.type
_entity.pdbx_description
1 polymer ?
#
loop_
_entity_poly.entity_id
_entity_poly.type
_entity_poly.pdbx_seq_one_letter_code
_entity_poly.pdbx_strand_id
1 'polypeptide(L)'
;MDWQGDFLNDHAFVELQMEGIPSEMDIQNLIRDTEEKLRLNACSIEQNLKELQAKVGEASSGERVPSPIECLQWFSQRNLSILKPVATGHQELLDFLRALQNSLKAEDAFEEAILHLLLNISTQCGVAFPTSCPASSEEHSSSPNLSMPCDDLALEVRKAWDDVRFSLRSHLLRKLQMMTEPSKTEGELSVGTKVPQKIFYLQQLLFLYPETKVFIWYQQLQIKAVLSVLQNCQSCIPGGQKGFDRLTLGFQTASPALCSMLREEIHVLNGVAEPHKIIAFLNHVYLNTVAQELGVLMDKEVETALKDNTTHSMKGGKMSSKKSAVAPQHPPQRERSFSLTSHQLRCLTQLTNTLLELEQTVEDLATHLGFLNCAGESVCSGKGVLKKVRDEMEVTAAEDKAATDLVPQSTEVVCLEFGWRAAFRALVPQMAHCVKVVLDDVCNKNLQQEEATHALGSADILVTPVTHSHGPERDSPRMVAK
;
A
#
# COMPACT_ATOMS: atom_id res chain seq x y z
N MET A 1 -19.65 -64.65 -53.11
CA MET A 1 -21.07 -64.96 -53.39
C MET A 1 -21.82 -63.66 -53.44
N ASP A 2 -22.71 -63.59 -54.41
CA ASP A 2 -23.36 -62.43 -54.98
C ASP A 2 -24.67 -62.01 -54.25
N TRP A 3 -24.88 -60.69 -54.17
CA TRP A 3 -26.13 -59.92 -54.37
C TRP A 3 -27.31 -59.91 -53.36
N GLN A 4 -27.57 -58.68 -52.85
CA GLN A 4 -28.81 -57.87 -52.85
C GLN A 4 -30.19 -58.37 -52.34
N GLY A 5 -30.91 -57.42 -51.72
CA GLY A 5 -32.37 -57.29 -51.57
C GLY A 5 -32.86 -57.47 -50.12
N ASP A 6 -33.72 -56.66 -49.51
CA ASP A 6 -34.48 -55.46 -49.87
C ASP A 6 -34.94 -54.78 -48.56
N PHE A 7 -35.26 -53.48 -48.64
CA PHE A 7 -35.82 -52.65 -47.58
C PHE A 7 -37.23 -53.07 -47.16
N LEU A 8 -37.64 -52.76 -45.93
CA LEU A 8 -38.91 -52.05 -45.63
C LEU A 8 -38.94 -51.55 -44.17
N ASN A 9 -39.13 -50.24 -44.04
CA ASN A 9 -39.46 -49.51 -42.81
C ASN A 9 -40.70 -50.11 -42.13
N ASP A 10 -40.74 -50.10 -40.79
CA ASP A 10 -41.87 -49.47 -40.09
C ASP A 10 -41.57 -49.20 -38.59
N HIS A 11 -41.45 -47.90 -38.31
CA HIS A 11 -41.93 -47.15 -37.14
C HIS A 11 -41.64 -47.63 -35.71
N ALA A 12 -40.75 -46.90 -35.02
CA ALA A 12 -41.18 -45.87 -34.06
C ALA A 12 -39.95 -45.24 -33.37
N PHE A 13 -39.36 -44.21 -33.98
CA PHE A 13 -38.51 -43.28 -33.24
C PHE A 13 -39.43 -42.44 -32.36
N VAL A 14 -39.38 -42.69 -31.06
CA VAL A 14 -39.86 -41.72 -30.06
C VAL A 14 -38.85 -40.57 -30.10
N GLU A 15 -39.19 -39.52 -30.85
CA GLU A 15 -38.59 -38.20 -30.70
C GLU A 15 -38.91 -37.69 -29.28
N LEU A 16 -38.06 -38.07 -28.32
CA LEU A 16 -37.87 -37.30 -27.11
C LEU A 16 -37.22 -35.99 -27.56
N GLN A 17 -38.04 -34.95 -27.75
CA GLN A 17 -37.58 -33.57 -27.79
C GLN A 17 -36.85 -33.28 -26.47
N MET A 18 -35.53 -33.41 -26.51
CA MET A 18 -34.65 -32.99 -25.43
C MET A 18 -34.55 -31.47 -25.54
N GLU A 19 -35.43 -30.75 -24.83
CA GLU A 19 -35.30 -29.31 -24.61
C GLU A 19 -33.91 -29.02 -24.02
N GLY A 20 -33.04 -28.40 -24.82
CA GLY A 20 -31.70 -27.99 -24.39
C GLY A 20 -30.58 -28.28 -25.37
N ILE A 21 -30.81 -29.01 -26.47
CA ILE A 21 -29.80 -29.16 -27.52
C ILE A 21 -29.96 -27.98 -28.49
N PRO A 22 -28.98 -27.06 -28.60
CA PRO A 22 -29.04 -25.98 -29.56
C PRO A 22 -29.19 -26.56 -30.97
N SER A 23 -30.13 -26.02 -31.74
CA SER A 23 -30.37 -26.51 -33.10
C SER A 23 -29.13 -26.28 -33.96
N GLU A 24 -28.97 -27.05 -35.03
CA GLU A 24 -27.86 -26.86 -35.98
C GLU A 24 -27.82 -25.42 -36.53
N MET A 25 -28.99 -24.78 -36.64
CA MET A 25 -29.13 -23.37 -36.99
C MET A 25 -28.57 -22.44 -35.91
N ASP A 26 -28.74 -22.76 -34.63
CA ASP A 26 -28.18 -21.98 -33.51
C ASP A 26 -26.64 -22.07 -33.49
N ILE A 27 -26.08 -23.24 -33.80
CA ILE A 27 -24.64 -23.44 -33.91
C ILE A 27 -24.08 -22.65 -35.10
N GLN A 28 -24.74 -22.72 -36.27
CA GLN A 28 -24.33 -21.93 -37.45
C GLN A 28 -24.45 -20.42 -37.20
N ASN A 29 -25.48 -19.98 -36.47
CA ASN A 29 -25.62 -18.58 -36.07
C ASN A 29 -24.51 -18.15 -35.10
N LEU A 30 -24.16 -18.97 -34.12
CA LEU A 30 -23.06 -18.70 -33.18
C LEU A 30 -21.70 -18.59 -33.90
N ILE A 31 -21.43 -19.49 -34.86
CA ILE A 31 -20.21 -19.43 -35.67
C ILE A 31 -20.15 -18.14 -36.47
N ARG A 32 -21.24 -17.78 -37.16
CA ARG A 32 -21.32 -16.54 -37.94
C ARG A 32 -21.17 -15.30 -37.08
N ASP A 33 -21.79 -15.26 -35.91
CA ASP A 33 -21.65 -14.16 -34.95
C ASP A 33 -20.22 -14.05 -34.40
N THR A 34 -19.55 -15.19 -34.21
CA THR A 34 -18.16 -15.24 -33.75
C THR A 34 -17.20 -14.76 -34.84
N GLU A 35 -17.40 -15.18 -36.09
CA GLU A 35 -16.65 -14.70 -37.25
C GLU A 35 -16.82 -13.19 -37.44
N GLU A 36 -18.03 -12.67 -37.32
CA GLU A 36 -18.30 -11.23 -37.43
C GLU A 36 -17.65 -10.44 -36.28
N LYS A 37 -17.69 -10.94 -35.05
CA LYS A 37 -16.99 -10.33 -33.91
C LYS A 37 -15.47 -10.34 -34.07
N LEU A 38 -14.89 -11.43 -34.59
CA LEU A 38 -13.46 -11.51 -34.89
C LEU A 38 -13.07 -10.54 -36.00
N ARG A 39 -13.90 -10.42 -37.04
CA ARG A 39 -13.70 -9.45 -38.13
C ARG A 39 -13.73 -8.01 -37.60
N LEU A 40 -14.71 -7.67 -36.77
CA LEU A 40 -14.81 -6.36 -36.13
C LEU A 40 -13.64 -6.07 -35.19
N ASN A 41 -13.18 -7.08 -34.44
CA ASN A 41 -11.99 -6.96 -33.59
C ASN A 41 -10.72 -6.71 -34.43
N ALA A 42 -10.53 -7.44 -35.54
CA ALA A 42 -9.41 -7.23 -36.45
C ALA A 42 -9.43 -5.82 -37.07
N CYS A 43 -10.60 -5.35 -37.53
CA CYS A 43 -10.75 -3.98 -38.04
C CYS A 43 -10.48 -2.92 -36.96
N SER A 44 -10.93 -3.14 -35.73
CA SER A 44 -10.68 -2.23 -34.62
C SER A 44 -9.19 -2.17 -34.25
N ILE A 45 -8.50 -3.30 -34.23
CA ILE A 45 -7.04 -3.35 -34.02
C ILE A 45 -6.32 -2.61 -35.15
N GLU A 46 -6.69 -2.84 -36.41
CA GLU A 46 -6.08 -2.17 -37.55
C GLU A 46 -6.31 -0.65 -37.51
N GLN A 47 -7.51 -0.22 -37.13
CA GLN A 47 -7.84 1.20 -36.96
C GLN A 47 -7.05 1.83 -35.81
N ASN A 48 -6.95 1.15 -34.67
CA ASN A 48 -6.13 1.59 -33.54
C ASN A 48 -4.64 1.67 -33.90
N LEU A 49 -4.14 0.72 -34.71
CA LEU A 49 -2.77 0.73 -35.22
C LEU A 49 -2.54 1.90 -36.20
N LYS A 50 -3.50 2.19 -37.09
CA LYS A 50 -3.44 3.36 -37.98
C LYS A 50 -3.48 4.67 -37.21
N GLU A 51 -4.32 4.76 -36.18
CA GLU A 51 -4.39 5.94 -35.30
C GLU A 51 -3.10 6.11 -34.49
N LEU A 52 -2.52 5.02 -33.99
CA LEU A 52 -1.22 5.03 -33.31
C LEU A 52 -0.11 5.45 -34.27
N GLN A 53 -0.09 4.91 -35.50
CA GLN A 53 0.85 5.32 -36.55
C GLN A 53 0.67 6.79 -36.94
N ALA A 54 -0.56 7.32 -36.97
CA ALA A 54 -0.82 8.73 -37.23
C ALA A 54 -0.32 9.61 -36.07
N LYS A 55 -0.57 9.23 -34.82
CA LYS A 55 -0.05 9.92 -33.62
C LYS A 55 1.48 9.93 -33.55
N VAL A 56 2.13 8.83 -33.95
CA VAL A 56 3.59 8.72 -34.04
C VAL A 56 4.13 9.48 -35.26
N GLY A 57 3.41 9.44 -36.39
CA GLY A 57 3.76 10.14 -37.63
C GLY A 57 3.69 11.66 -37.51
N GLU A 58 2.66 12.19 -36.84
CA GLU A 58 2.52 13.63 -36.57
C GLU A 58 3.61 14.15 -35.62
N ALA A 59 4.04 13.36 -34.64
CA ALA A 59 5.20 13.69 -33.80
C ALA A 59 6.53 13.73 -34.58
N SER A 60 6.61 13.05 -35.74
CA SER A 60 7.81 13.00 -36.59
C SER A 60 7.81 14.02 -37.74
N SER A 61 6.68 14.66 -38.05
CA SER A 61 6.56 15.58 -39.19
C SER A 61 6.73 17.07 -38.83
N GLY A 62 6.93 17.42 -37.56
CA GLY A 62 7.11 18.82 -37.18
C GLY A 62 7.51 18.97 -35.71
N GLU A 63 8.82 19.02 -35.47
CA GLU A 63 9.42 19.66 -34.29
C GLU A 63 9.16 19.00 -32.91
N ARG A 64 9.64 17.77 -32.71
CA ARG A 64 10.45 17.36 -31.54
C ARG A 64 11.09 16.00 -31.81
N VAL A 65 12.42 15.96 -31.90
CA VAL A 65 13.14 14.68 -31.72
C VAL A 65 12.80 14.21 -30.31
N PRO A 66 12.23 13.00 -30.12
CA PRO A 66 11.91 12.51 -28.78
C PRO A 66 13.17 12.57 -27.93
N SER A 67 13.03 13.07 -26.70
CA SER A 67 14.14 13.14 -25.75
C SER A 67 14.75 11.74 -25.62
N PRO A 68 16.08 11.58 -25.50
CA PRO A 68 16.68 10.27 -25.29
C PRO A 68 16.06 9.46 -24.14
N ILE A 69 15.42 10.15 -23.18
CA ILE A 69 14.67 9.59 -22.06
C ILE A 69 13.29 9.04 -22.48
N GLU A 70 12.60 9.72 -23.40
CA GLU A 70 11.33 9.25 -23.96
C GLU A 70 11.53 7.97 -24.78
N CYS A 71 12.67 7.87 -25.47
CA CYS A 71 13.08 6.64 -26.17
C CYS A 71 13.33 5.46 -25.22
N LEU A 72 13.76 5.68 -23.97
CA LEU A 72 13.99 4.58 -23.01
C LEU A 72 12.71 3.82 -22.67
N GLN A 73 11.55 4.48 -22.66
CA GLN A 73 10.27 3.82 -22.42
C GLN A 73 9.95 2.77 -23.50
N TRP A 74 10.58 2.88 -24.68
CA TRP A 74 10.36 2.00 -25.82
C TRP A 74 11.27 0.77 -25.78
N PHE A 75 12.37 0.84 -25.02
CA PHE A 75 13.28 -0.28 -24.81
C PHE A 75 12.85 -1.10 -23.59
N SER A 76 11.90 -2.01 -23.79
CA SER A 76 11.61 -3.02 -22.75
C SER A 76 12.82 -3.94 -22.57
N GLN A 77 13.21 -4.23 -21.32
CA GLN A 77 14.32 -5.13 -20.99
C GLN A 77 14.19 -6.53 -21.62
N ARG A 78 12.95 -6.95 -21.97
CA ARG A 78 12.66 -8.20 -22.70
C ARG A 78 13.26 -8.27 -24.11
N ASN A 79 13.55 -7.13 -24.75
CA ASN A 79 14.07 -7.11 -26.12
C ASN A 79 15.60 -7.21 -26.20
N LEU A 80 16.30 -7.05 -25.07
CA LEU A 80 17.78 -7.03 -25.02
C LEU A 80 18.39 -8.43 -25.20
N SER A 81 17.66 -9.50 -24.87
CA SER A 81 18.10 -10.89 -25.06
C SER A 81 18.09 -11.35 -26.52
N ILE A 82 17.53 -10.56 -27.44
CA ILE A 82 17.42 -10.88 -28.87
C ILE A 82 18.56 -10.22 -29.68
N LEU A 83 19.30 -9.29 -29.08
CA LEU A 83 20.37 -8.56 -29.76
C LEU A 83 21.61 -9.43 -29.95
N LYS A 84 22.08 -9.53 -31.19
CA LYS A 84 23.37 -10.18 -31.51
C LYS A 84 24.51 -9.32 -30.95
N PRO A 85 25.53 -9.91 -30.29
CA PRO A 85 26.71 -9.18 -29.86
C PRO A 85 27.39 -8.55 -31.08
N VAL A 86 27.60 -7.24 -31.05
CA VAL A 86 28.46 -6.56 -32.03
C VAL A 86 29.90 -6.85 -31.63
N ALA A 87 30.72 -7.26 -32.60
CA ALA A 87 32.14 -7.50 -32.40
C ALA A 87 32.90 -6.17 -32.31
N THR A 88 32.73 -5.44 -31.20
CA THR A 88 33.62 -4.32 -30.84
C THR A 88 34.95 -4.88 -30.34
N GLY A 89 36.07 -4.25 -30.71
CA GLY A 89 37.38 -4.65 -30.21
C GLY A 89 37.42 -4.56 -28.68
N HIS A 90 37.79 -5.66 -28.01
CA HIS A 90 37.82 -5.76 -26.54
C HIS A 90 38.65 -4.63 -25.89
N GLN A 91 39.81 -4.28 -26.48
CA GLN A 91 40.67 -3.22 -25.98
C GLN A 91 40.05 -1.82 -26.13
N GLU A 92 39.37 -1.54 -27.25
CA GLU A 92 38.72 -0.24 -27.49
C GLU A 92 37.59 0.00 -26.49
N LEU A 93 36.83 -1.06 -26.17
CA LEU A 93 35.78 -1.00 -25.15
C LEU A 93 36.37 -0.75 -23.76
N LEU A 94 37.46 -1.42 -23.41
CA LEU A 94 38.16 -1.17 -22.15
C LEU A 94 38.70 0.26 -22.06
N ASP A 95 39.32 0.76 -23.13
CA ASP A 95 39.87 2.11 -23.17
C ASP A 95 38.76 3.16 -23.05
N PHE A 96 37.61 2.94 -23.69
CA PHE A 96 36.42 3.76 -23.50
C PHE A 96 35.93 3.76 -22.04
N LEU A 97 35.77 2.57 -21.43
CA LEU A 97 35.32 2.47 -20.04
C LEU A 97 36.31 3.09 -19.05
N ARG A 98 37.61 2.90 -19.27
CA ARG A 98 38.67 3.56 -18.48
C ARG A 98 38.64 5.08 -18.64
N ALA A 99 38.39 5.59 -19.85
CA ALA A 99 38.26 7.02 -20.09
C ALA A 99 37.07 7.60 -19.31
N LEU A 100 35.89 6.96 -19.37
CA LEU A 100 34.73 7.34 -18.55
C LEU A 100 35.06 7.31 -17.06
N GLN A 101 35.71 6.24 -16.59
CA GLN A 101 36.08 6.09 -15.19
C GLN A 101 37.04 7.19 -14.73
N ASN A 102 38.01 7.57 -15.57
CA ASN A 102 38.95 8.65 -15.29
C ASN A 102 38.22 10.01 -15.23
N SER A 103 37.25 10.25 -16.12
CA SER A 103 36.41 11.44 -16.08
C SER A 103 35.53 11.51 -14.82
N LEU A 104 35.00 10.37 -14.35
CA LEU A 104 34.23 10.29 -13.10
C LEU A 104 35.08 10.46 -11.83
N LYS A 105 36.40 10.32 -11.95
CA LYS A 105 37.37 10.53 -10.86
C LYS A 105 37.96 11.95 -10.87
N ALA A 106 37.91 12.64 -12.01
CA ALA A 106 38.21 14.07 -12.10
C ALA A 106 37.06 14.86 -11.44
N GLU A 107 37.36 16.08 -10.98
CA GLU A 107 36.48 16.97 -10.18
C GLU A 107 34.98 16.98 -10.54
N ASP A 108 34.14 17.35 -9.55
CA ASP A 108 32.68 17.35 -9.59
C ASP A 108 32.12 18.04 -10.85
N ALA A 109 31.34 17.29 -11.67
CA ALA A 109 30.34 17.76 -12.68
C ALA A 109 30.30 16.95 -14.00
N PHE A 110 31.06 15.86 -14.15
CA PHE A 110 31.00 15.06 -15.39
C PHE A 110 29.93 13.96 -15.35
N GLU A 111 29.35 13.63 -14.20
CA GLU A 111 28.40 12.53 -14.04
C GLU A 111 27.16 12.71 -14.92
N GLU A 112 26.54 13.90 -14.92
CA GLU A 112 25.39 14.19 -15.79
C GLU A 112 25.75 14.13 -17.28
N ALA A 113 26.92 14.64 -17.66
CA ALA A 113 27.39 14.61 -19.04
C ALA A 113 27.65 13.17 -19.52
N ILE A 114 28.20 12.32 -18.65
CA ILE A 114 28.46 10.91 -18.92
C ILE A 114 27.15 10.13 -19.03
N LEU A 115 26.18 10.37 -18.15
CA LEU A 115 24.84 9.77 -18.26
C LEU A 115 24.19 10.12 -19.60
N HIS A 116 24.24 11.39 -19.98
CA HIS A 116 23.70 11.84 -21.26
C HIS A 116 24.43 11.23 -22.46
N LEU A 117 25.77 11.09 -22.39
CA LEU A 117 26.56 10.41 -23.41
C LEU A 117 26.15 8.94 -23.55
N LEU A 118 26.08 8.20 -22.45
CA LEU A 118 25.68 6.78 -22.46
C LEU A 118 24.28 6.60 -23.02
N LEU A 119 23.35 7.48 -22.65
CA LEU A 119 21.99 7.46 -23.14
C LEU A 119 21.91 7.77 -24.65
N ASN A 120 22.68 8.75 -25.14
CA ASN A 120 22.79 9.04 -26.57
C ASN A 120 23.38 7.88 -27.34
N ILE A 121 24.43 7.23 -26.82
CA ILE A 121 25.02 6.04 -27.45
C ILE A 121 23.97 4.93 -27.53
N SER A 122 23.19 4.72 -26.47
CA SER A 122 22.13 3.71 -26.47
C SER A 122 21.05 3.99 -27.51
N THR A 123 20.56 5.24 -27.55
CA THR A 123 19.43 5.63 -28.40
C THR A 123 19.82 5.84 -29.87
N GLN A 124 20.98 6.42 -30.15
CA GLN A 124 21.44 6.74 -31.51
C GLN A 124 22.17 5.58 -32.17
N CYS A 125 22.88 4.76 -31.38
CA CYS A 125 23.68 3.65 -31.91
C CYS A 125 23.05 2.27 -31.64
N GLY A 126 21.92 2.19 -30.94
CA GLY A 126 21.25 0.93 -30.60
C GLY A 126 22.06 0.05 -29.64
N VAL A 127 22.98 0.65 -28.88
CA VAL A 127 23.83 -0.09 -27.94
C VAL A 127 23.06 -0.37 -26.66
N ALA A 128 23.01 -1.65 -26.28
CA ALA A 128 22.45 -2.08 -25.01
C ALA A 128 23.54 -2.16 -23.95
N PHE A 129 23.36 -1.45 -22.84
CA PHE A 129 24.25 -1.55 -21.70
C PHE A 129 23.77 -2.66 -20.74
N PRO A 130 24.67 -3.52 -20.22
CA PRO A 130 24.30 -4.55 -19.27
C PRO A 130 23.74 -3.95 -17.98
N THR A 131 22.46 -4.24 -17.69
CA THR A 131 21.78 -3.80 -16.44
C THR A 131 21.89 -4.85 -15.34
N SER A 132 21.86 -6.14 -15.69
CA SER A 132 21.89 -7.25 -14.74
C SER A 132 23.28 -7.89 -14.67
N CYS A 133 23.70 -8.31 -13.48
CA CYS A 133 24.83 -9.21 -13.33
C CYS A 133 24.32 -10.65 -13.57
N PRO A 134 24.85 -11.40 -14.55
CA PRO A 134 24.39 -12.77 -14.82
C PRO A 134 24.53 -13.72 -13.61
N ALA A 135 25.38 -13.38 -12.65
CA ALA A 135 25.66 -14.20 -11.48
C ALA A 135 24.45 -14.39 -10.53
N SER A 136 23.39 -13.57 -10.64
CA SER A 136 22.18 -13.74 -9.80
C SER A 136 21.08 -14.58 -10.44
N SER A 137 21.27 -15.09 -11.66
CA SER A 137 20.26 -15.91 -12.34
C SER A 137 20.35 -17.41 -11.98
N GLU A 138 21.36 -17.82 -11.20
CA GLU A 138 21.55 -19.22 -10.81
C GLU A 138 20.71 -19.65 -9.59
N GLU A 139 19.99 -18.75 -8.92
CA GLU A 139 19.27 -19.11 -7.68
C GLU A 139 18.00 -19.96 -7.91
N HIS A 140 17.52 -20.13 -9.16
CA HIS A 140 16.26 -20.87 -9.43
C HIS A 140 16.29 -21.92 -10.55
N SER A 141 17.45 -22.28 -11.11
CA SER A 141 17.53 -23.44 -12.01
C SER A 141 18.26 -24.60 -11.34
N SER A 142 17.51 -25.56 -10.78
CA SER A 142 18.03 -26.82 -10.25
C SER A 142 18.42 -27.79 -11.37
N SER A 143 19.31 -27.37 -12.27
CA SER A 143 19.91 -28.18 -13.32
C SER A 143 21.42 -27.93 -13.35
N PRO A 144 22.28 -28.97 -13.29
CA PRO A 144 23.71 -28.81 -13.22
C PRO A 144 24.24 -28.47 -14.61
N ASN A 145 24.27 -27.18 -14.95
CA ASN A 145 24.98 -26.72 -16.13
C ASN A 145 26.48 -26.73 -15.80
N LEU A 146 27.24 -27.54 -16.53
CA LEU A 146 28.69 -27.51 -16.56
C LEU A 146 29.14 -26.06 -16.76
N SER A 147 29.76 -25.48 -15.73
CA SER A 147 30.28 -24.11 -15.76
C SER A 147 31.32 -24.00 -16.87
N MET A 148 30.95 -23.36 -17.97
CA MET A 148 31.93 -22.90 -18.96
C MET A 148 32.89 -21.92 -18.27
N PRO A 149 34.21 -22.00 -18.52
CA PRO A 149 35.16 -21.02 -18.00
C PRO A 149 34.72 -19.62 -18.44
N CYS A 150 34.54 -18.69 -17.51
CA CYS A 150 34.32 -17.30 -17.84
C CYS A 150 35.61 -16.74 -18.44
N ASP A 151 35.56 -16.24 -19.68
CA ASP A 151 36.72 -15.62 -20.32
C ASP A 151 37.21 -14.42 -19.50
N ASP A 152 38.49 -14.43 -19.10
CA ASP A 152 39.13 -13.42 -18.24
C ASP A 152 38.98 -11.99 -18.81
N LEU A 153 38.99 -11.87 -20.13
CA LEU A 153 38.75 -10.62 -20.88
C LEU A 153 37.32 -10.08 -20.64
N ALA A 154 36.30 -10.94 -20.66
CA ALA A 154 34.93 -10.51 -20.41
C ALA A 154 34.73 -10.05 -18.95
N LEU A 155 35.50 -10.62 -18.02
CA LEU A 155 35.51 -10.22 -16.61
C LEU A 155 36.13 -8.82 -16.43
N GLU A 156 37.20 -8.49 -17.14
CA GLU A 156 37.82 -7.16 -17.07
C GLU A 156 36.87 -6.05 -17.56
N VAL A 157 36.22 -6.25 -18.71
CA VAL A 157 35.22 -5.31 -19.24
C VAL A 157 34.05 -5.15 -18.27
N ARG A 158 33.58 -6.25 -17.69
CA ARG A 158 32.49 -6.23 -16.71
C ARG A 158 32.86 -5.42 -15.49
N LYS A 159 34.05 -5.66 -14.93
CA LYS A 159 34.55 -4.92 -13.77
C LYS A 159 34.68 -3.42 -14.06
N ALA A 160 35.23 -3.06 -15.23
CA ALA A 160 35.35 -1.66 -15.63
C ALA A 160 33.98 -0.99 -15.79
N TRP A 161 32.99 -1.69 -16.36
CA TRP A 161 31.61 -1.20 -16.45
C TRP A 161 30.94 -1.07 -15.08
N ASP A 162 31.13 -2.04 -14.19
CA ASP A 162 30.59 -2.01 -12.82
C ASP A 162 31.14 -0.83 -12.02
N ASP A 163 32.42 -0.49 -12.18
CA ASP A 163 33.01 0.71 -11.55
C ASP A 163 32.36 2.00 -12.06
N VAL A 164 32.13 2.13 -13.38
CA VAL A 164 31.44 3.28 -13.97
C VAL A 164 30.01 3.38 -13.43
N ARG A 165 29.25 2.27 -13.46
CA ARG A 165 27.89 2.22 -12.93
C ARG A 165 27.82 2.54 -11.45
N PHE A 166 28.81 2.14 -10.66
CA PHE A 166 28.86 2.41 -9.22
C PHE A 166 28.99 3.91 -8.94
N SER A 167 29.91 4.60 -9.63
CA SER A 167 30.11 6.04 -9.46
C SER A 167 28.85 6.83 -9.85
N LEU A 168 28.26 6.52 -11.02
CA LEU A 168 27.03 7.16 -11.48
C LEU A 168 25.85 6.90 -10.53
N ARG A 169 25.67 5.66 -10.07
CA ARG A 169 24.65 5.33 -9.06
C ARG A 169 24.83 6.15 -7.79
N SER A 170 26.05 6.23 -7.28
CA SER A 170 26.34 6.93 -6.03
C SER A 170 26.01 8.41 -6.13
N HIS A 171 26.30 9.02 -7.28
CA HIS A 171 25.89 10.39 -7.59
C HIS A 171 24.37 10.56 -7.64
N LEU A 172 23.68 9.72 -8.41
CA LEU A 172 22.22 9.76 -8.55
C LEU A 172 21.49 9.59 -7.21
N LEU A 173 21.92 8.62 -6.38
CA LEU A 173 21.37 8.41 -5.05
C LEU A 173 21.64 9.59 -4.11
N ARG A 174 22.83 10.21 -4.21
CA ARG A 174 23.15 11.42 -3.45
C ARG A 174 22.22 12.58 -3.85
N LYS A 175 22.00 12.81 -5.15
CA LYS A 175 21.06 13.83 -5.64
C LYS A 175 19.63 13.58 -5.16
N LEU A 176 19.15 12.33 -5.25
CA LEU A 176 17.83 11.94 -4.74
C LEU A 176 17.72 12.17 -3.22
N GLN A 177 18.74 11.81 -2.44
CA GLN A 177 18.74 12.02 -1.00
C GLN A 177 18.66 13.52 -0.65
N MET A 178 19.46 14.37 -1.29
CA MET A 178 19.46 15.82 -1.04
C MET A 178 18.09 16.47 -1.31
N MET A 179 17.32 15.95 -2.27
CA MET A 179 15.97 16.44 -2.57
C MET A 179 14.90 15.92 -1.60
N THR A 180 15.19 14.83 -0.89
CA THR A 180 14.26 14.19 0.05
C THR A 180 14.40 14.76 1.47
N GLU A 181 15.53 15.38 1.79
CA GLU A 181 15.72 16.05 3.07
C GLU A 181 14.95 17.39 3.13
N PRO A 182 14.25 17.68 4.25
CA PRO A 182 13.59 18.97 4.43
C PRO A 182 14.66 20.06 4.61
N SER A 183 14.87 20.88 3.58
CA SER A 183 15.79 22.01 3.60
C SER A 183 15.37 23.01 4.69
N LYS A 184 16.28 23.33 5.63
CA LYS A 184 16.09 24.40 6.63
C LYS A 184 16.13 25.81 6.04
N THR A 185 16.41 25.93 4.75
CA THR A 185 16.50 27.20 4.04
C THR A 185 15.48 27.13 2.90
N GLU A 186 14.32 27.75 3.12
CA GLU A 186 13.37 28.05 2.05
C GLU A 186 14.04 29.01 1.08
N GLY A 187 14.62 28.45 0.02
CA GLY A 187 15.27 29.22 -1.04
C GLY A 187 15.54 28.33 -2.24
N GLU A 188 14.83 28.62 -3.33
CA GLU A 188 15.20 28.37 -4.73
C GLU A 188 14.66 27.14 -5.48
N LEU A 189 14.24 26.03 -4.86
CA LEU A 189 13.61 24.93 -5.63
C LEU A 189 12.15 24.71 -5.24
N SER A 190 11.25 25.34 -6.01
CA SER A 190 9.81 25.14 -5.88
C SER A 190 9.43 23.67 -6.09
N VAL A 191 8.36 23.21 -5.43
CA VAL A 191 7.81 21.85 -5.54
C VAL A 191 7.60 21.43 -7.01
N GLY A 192 7.29 22.39 -7.89
CA GLY A 192 7.12 22.17 -9.33
C GLY A 192 8.39 21.70 -10.07
N THR A 193 9.58 21.98 -9.55
CA THR A 193 10.86 21.56 -10.17
C THR A 193 11.39 20.24 -9.59
N LYS A 194 10.98 19.86 -8.36
CA LYS A 194 11.47 18.66 -7.67
C LYS A 194 10.97 17.35 -8.29
N VAL A 195 9.68 17.29 -8.64
CA VAL A 195 9.08 16.07 -9.20
C VAL A 195 9.73 15.67 -10.53
N PRO A 196 9.86 16.54 -11.55
CA PRO A 196 10.54 16.18 -12.80
C PRO A 196 11.99 15.74 -12.61
N GLN A 197 12.71 16.34 -11.67
CA GLN A 197 14.09 15.97 -11.36
C GLN A 197 14.20 14.59 -10.69
N LYS A 198 13.31 14.28 -9.74
CA LYS A 198 13.23 12.93 -9.14
C LYS A 198 12.93 11.87 -10.18
N ILE A 199 11.96 12.13 -11.07
CA ILE A 199 11.63 11.24 -12.19
C ILE A 199 12.87 11.04 -13.08
N PHE A 200 13.55 12.13 -13.46
CA PHE A 200 14.77 12.07 -14.26
C PHE A 200 15.83 11.16 -13.61
N TYR A 201 16.18 11.38 -12.34
CA TYR A 201 17.23 10.58 -11.69
C TYR A 201 16.82 9.11 -11.50
N LEU A 202 15.54 8.82 -11.26
CA LEU A 202 15.04 7.45 -11.19
C LEU A 202 15.11 6.76 -12.56
N GLN A 203 14.75 7.45 -13.65
CA GLN A 203 14.90 6.93 -15.00
C GLN A 203 16.37 6.65 -15.35
N GLN A 204 17.31 7.52 -14.95
CA GLN A 204 18.73 7.27 -15.10
C GLN A 204 19.20 6.04 -14.29
N LEU A 205 18.66 5.83 -13.08
CA LEU A 205 18.96 4.63 -12.30
C LEU A 205 18.40 3.36 -12.96
N LEU A 206 17.18 3.43 -13.52
CA LEU A 206 16.53 2.33 -14.25
C LEU A 206 17.25 2.00 -15.56
N PHE A 207 17.94 2.97 -16.16
CA PHE A 207 18.84 2.73 -17.29
C PHE A 207 20.09 1.92 -16.87
N LEU A 208 20.61 2.13 -15.66
CA LEU A 208 21.85 1.49 -15.19
C LEU A 208 21.62 0.14 -14.48
N TYR A 209 20.46 -0.06 -13.86
CA TYR A 209 20.16 -1.19 -12.98
C TYR A 209 18.74 -1.74 -13.17
N PRO A 210 18.49 -3.00 -12.77
CA PRO A 210 17.16 -3.58 -12.81
C PRO A 210 16.21 -2.83 -11.88
N GLU A 211 14.94 -2.78 -12.27
CA GLU A 211 13.87 -2.09 -11.55
C GLU A 211 13.84 -2.46 -10.06
N THR A 212 13.90 -3.76 -9.75
CA THR A 212 13.86 -4.28 -8.37
C THR A 212 14.93 -3.65 -7.46
N LYS A 213 16.16 -3.44 -7.94
CA LYS A 213 17.24 -2.83 -7.15
C LYS A 213 17.02 -1.33 -6.97
N VAL A 214 16.60 -0.63 -8.03
CA VAL A 214 16.35 0.80 -7.99
C VAL A 214 15.25 1.13 -6.99
N PHE A 215 14.14 0.38 -7.04
CA PHE A 215 13.04 0.55 -6.10
C PHE A 215 13.48 0.27 -4.66
N ILE A 216 14.25 -0.78 -4.39
CA ILE A 216 14.78 -1.03 -3.03
C ILE A 216 15.58 0.18 -2.51
N TRP A 217 16.51 0.73 -3.30
CA TRP A 217 17.28 1.89 -2.86
C TRP A 217 16.42 3.12 -2.61
N TYR A 218 15.45 3.35 -3.49
CA TYR A 218 14.59 4.51 -3.39
C TYR A 218 13.59 4.40 -2.22
N GLN A 219 13.04 3.20 -1.97
CA GLN A 219 12.26 2.88 -0.78
C GLN A 219 13.04 3.20 0.50
N GLN A 220 14.32 2.81 0.57
CA GLN A 220 15.15 3.09 1.76
C GLN A 220 15.39 4.59 1.99
N LEU A 221 15.54 5.39 0.92
CA LEU A 221 15.65 6.84 1.04
C LEU A 221 14.35 7.44 1.61
N GLN A 222 13.21 7.02 1.09
CA GLN A 222 11.92 7.55 1.49
C GLN A 222 11.50 7.10 2.90
N ILE A 223 11.77 5.85 3.29
CA ILE A 223 11.56 5.36 4.66
C ILE A 223 12.32 6.24 5.66
N LYS A 224 13.60 6.56 5.37
CA LYS A 224 14.39 7.45 6.24
C LYS A 224 13.79 8.84 6.34
N ALA A 225 13.26 9.37 5.25
CA ALA A 225 12.61 10.68 5.25
C ALA A 225 11.31 10.69 6.06
N VAL A 226 10.47 9.65 5.91
CA VAL A 226 9.24 9.48 6.69
C VAL A 226 9.56 9.38 8.18
N LEU A 227 10.54 8.56 8.56
CA LEU A 227 10.98 8.45 9.95
C LEU A 227 11.53 9.76 10.50
N SER A 228 12.30 10.50 9.70
CA SER A 228 12.81 11.82 10.08
C SER A 228 11.68 12.80 10.39
N VAL A 229 10.64 12.87 9.55
CA VAL A 229 9.46 13.72 9.81
C VAL A 229 8.77 13.32 11.11
N LEU A 230 8.48 12.03 11.30
CA LEU A 230 7.83 11.52 12.52
C LEU A 230 8.66 11.86 13.77
N GLN A 231 9.96 11.59 13.76
CA GLN A 231 10.85 11.80 14.90
C GLN A 231 11.09 13.29 15.20
N ASN A 232 11.22 14.13 14.18
CA ASN A 232 11.37 15.58 14.34
C ASN A 232 10.10 16.19 14.95
N CYS A 233 8.92 15.80 14.46
CA CYS A 233 7.65 16.25 15.04
C CYS A 233 7.48 15.80 16.50
N GLN A 234 8.02 14.65 16.90
CA GLN A 234 7.97 14.18 18.30
C GLN A 234 8.96 14.88 19.23
N SER A 235 10.05 15.43 18.70
CA SER A 235 11.13 16.08 19.47
C SER A 235 10.98 17.60 19.57
N CYS A 236 10.29 18.24 18.63
CA CYS A 236 10.04 19.68 18.63
C CYS A 236 8.87 20.12 19.54
N ILE A 237 8.19 19.18 20.21
CA ILE A 237 7.03 19.48 21.06
C ILE A 237 7.49 20.14 22.37
N PRO A 238 6.93 21.31 22.75
CA PRO A 238 7.29 21.99 24.00
C PRO A 238 7.09 21.11 25.24
N GLY A 239 7.98 21.26 26.23
CA GLY A 239 8.13 20.37 27.40
C GLY A 239 6.95 20.29 28.40
N GLY A 240 5.77 20.82 28.05
CA GLY A 240 4.54 20.67 28.82
C GLY A 240 3.77 19.37 28.53
N GLN A 241 3.89 18.82 27.31
CA GLN A 241 3.14 17.65 26.88
C GLN A 241 3.92 16.35 27.12
N LYS A 242 3.26 15.34 27.69
CA LYS A 242 3.86 14.04 28.05
C LYS A 242 2.90 12.90 27.74
N GLY A 243 3.41 11.68 27.65
CA GLY A 243 2.55 10.52 27.46
C GLY A 243 1.89 10.52 26.07
N PHE A 244 0.67 9.97 26.04
CA PHE A 244 -0.20 9.94 24.86
C PHE A 244 -0.52 11.34 24.27
N ASP A 245 -0.44 12.41 25.06
CA ASP A 245 -0.68 13.78 24.58
C ASP A 245 0.41 14.22 23.58
N ARG A 246 1.68 14.00 23.95
CA ARG A 246 2.83 14.26 23.08
C ARG A 246 2.76 13.39 21.81
N LEU A 247 2.42 12.11 21.96
CA LEU A 247 2.24 11.21 20.82
C LEU A 247 1.21 11.76 19.84
N THR A 248 0.04 12.15 20.36
CA THR A 248 -1.08 12.71 19.58
C THR A 248 -0.67 13.98 18.84
N LEU A 249 -0.08 14.96 19.55
CA LEU A 249 0.35 16.21 18.92
C LEU A 249 1.43 15.95 17.86
N GLY A 250 2.35 15.03 18.11
CA GLY A 250 3.41 14.72 17.14
C GLY A 250 2.87 14.16 15.83
N PHE A 251 1.88 13.26 15.88
CA PHE A 251 1.22 12.76 14.66
C PHE A 251 0.34 13.83 13.99
N GLN A 252 -0.34 14.67 14.76
CA GLN A 252 -1.08 15.82 14.21
C GLN A 252 -0.15 16.80 13.48
N THR A 253 1.03 17.05 14.03
CA THR A 253 2.04 17.94 13.44
C THR A 253 2.69 17.31 12.21
N ALA A 254 2.93 16.00 12.23
CA ALA A 254 3.53 15.27 11.11
C ALA A 254 2.58 15.07 9.94
N SER A 255 1.26 14.93 10.20
CA SER A 255 0.26 14.57 9.19
C SER A 255 0.31 15.43 7.91
N PRO A 256 0.32 16.79 7.97
CA PRO A 256 0.39 17.61 6.76
C PRO A 256 1.65 17.35 5.92
N ALA A 257 2.81 17.15 6.58
CA ALA A 257 4.06 16.87 5.90
C ALA A 257 4.03 15.49 5.23
N LEU A 258 3.49 14.48 5.91
CA LEU A 258 3.30 13.13 5.36
C LEU A 258 2.37 13.16 4.14
N CYS A 259 1.23 13.85 4.21
CA CYS A 259 0.32 14.01 3.09
C CYS A 259 0.99 14.71 1.89
N SER A 260 1.82 15.73 2.16
CA SER A 260 2.58 16.41 1.10
C SER A 260 3.61 15.47 0.46
N MET A 261 4.34 14.69 1.26
CA MET A 261 5.31 13.71 0.75
C MET A 261 4.61 12.65 -0.10
N LEU A 262 3.51 12.08 0.38
CA LEU A 262 2.70 11.10 -0.35
C LEU A 262 2.21 11.64 -1.69
N ARG A 263 1.70 12.88 -1.71
CA ARG A 263 1.26 13.54 -2.94
C ARG A 263 2.41 13.68 -3.93
N GLU A 264 3.55 14.21 -3.50
CA GLU A 264 4.73 14.35 -4.37
C GLU A 264 5.18 12.99 -4.91
N GLU A 265 5.24 12.00 -4.03
CA GLU A 265 5.75 10.66 -4.32
C GLU A 265 4.89 9.93 -5.34
N ILE A 266 3.57 10.04 -5.22
CA ILE A 266 2.61 9.54 -6.20
C ILE A 266 2.92 10.08 -7.60
N HIS A 267 3.20 11.38 -7.73
CA HIS A 267 3.50 11.99 -9.03
C HIS A 267 4.85 11.51 -9.58
N VAL A 268 5.85 11.33 -8.71
CA VAL A 268 7.17 10.80 -9.10
C VAL A 268 7.03 9.36 -9.60
N LEU A 269 6.35 8.51 -8.84
CA LEU A 269 6.20 7.09 -9.15
C LEU A 269 5.38 6.86 -10.42
N ASN A 270 4.35 7.68 -10.68
CA ASN A 270 3.63 7.66 -11.96
C ASN A 270 4.53 7.86 -13.18
N GLY A 271 5.65 8.56 -13.03
CA GLY A 271 6.62 8.77 -14.12
C GLY A 271 7.52 7.57 -14.41
N VAL A 272 7.54 6.56 -13.53
CA VAL A 272 8.56 5.48 -13.56
C VAL A 272 8.04 4.07 -13.27
N ALA A 273 6.79 3.91 -12.82
CA ALA A 273 6.26 2.63 -12.34
C ALA A 273 4.83 2.35 -12.81
N GLU A 274 4.47 1.07 -12.86
CA GLU A 274 3.10 0.62 -13.10
C GLU A 274 2.23 0.78 -11.84
N PRO A 275 0.91 1.03 -11.96
CA PRO A 275 0.04 1.35 -10.82
C PRO A 275 0.11 0.37 -9.65
N HIS A 276 0.13 -0.93 -9.90
CA HIS A 276 0.20 -1.96 -8.85
C HIS A 276 1.50 -1.89 -8.03
N LYS A 277 2.62 -1.53 -8.66
CA LYS A 277 3.92 -1.34 -7.98
C LYS A 277 3.94 -0.06 -7.16
N ILE A 278 3.22 0.97 -7.61
CA ILE A 278 3.06 2.21 -6.86
C ILE A 278 2.30 1.93 -5.57
N ILE A 279 1.17 1.21 -5.62
CA ILE A 279 0.43 0.83 -4.41
C ILE A 279 1.31 0.01 -3.46
N ALA A 280 2.02 -1.00 -3.99
CA ALA A 280 2.96 -1.80 -3.19
C ALA A 280 4.06 -0.94 -2.53
N PHE A 281 4.58 0.07 -3.26
CA PHE A 281 5.54 1.02 -2.73
C PHE A 281 4.94 1.88 -1.61
N LEU A 282 3.75 2.44 -1.80
CA LEU A 282 3.08 3.29 -0.80
C LEU A 282 2.81 2.50 0.49
N ASN A 283 2.32 1.26 0.37
CA ASN A 283 2.14 0.36 1.50
C ASN A 283 3.45 0.13 2.25
N HIS A 284 4.51 -0.25 1.54
CA HIS A 284 5.79 -0.58 2.15
C HIS A 284 6.48 0.63 2.79
N VAL A 285 6.53 1.76 2.10
CA VAL A 285 7.36 2.92 2.47
C VAL A 285 6.65 3.85 3.44
N TYR A 286 5.35 4.10 3.24
CA TYR A 286 4.62 5.10 4.02
C TYR A 286 3.74 4.41 5.06
N LEU A 287 2.76 3.61 4.63
CA LEU A 287 1.74 3.09 5.55
C LEU A 287 2.34 2.14 6.59
N ASN A 288 3.21 1.22 6.16
CA ASN A 288 3.89 0.30 7.07
C ASN A 288 4.90 1.02 7.96
N THR A 289 5.67 1.97 7.45
CA THR A 289 6.62 2.75 8.27
C THR A 289 5.91 3.57 9.34
N VAL A 290 4.80 4.25 8.98
CA VAL A 290 3.96 5.01 9.92
C VAL A 290 3.37 4.07 10.98
N ALA A 291 2.84 2.92 10.58
CA ALA A 291 2.27 1.94 11.50
C ALA A 291 3.32 1.33 12.46
N GLN A 292 4.51 1.02 11.95
CA GLN A 292 5.61 0.47 12.75
C GLN A 292 6.12 1.50 13.76
N GLU A 293 6.37 2.74 13.34
CA GLU A 293 6.83 3.80 14.24
C GLU A 293 5.76 4.14 15.27
N LEU A 294 4.48 4.19 14.88
CA LEU A 294 3.37 4.33 15.82
C LEU A 294 3.37 3.22 16.87
N GLY A 295 3.56 1.96 16.46
CA GLY A 295 3.66 0.83 17.38
C GLY A 295 4.79 1.00 18.40
N VAL A 296 5.99 1.32 17.92
CA VAL A 296 7.16 1.56 18.78
C VAL A 296 6.93 2.70 19.77
N LEU A 297 6.32 3.81 19.33
CA LEU A 297 6.02 4.94 20.21
C LEU A 297 4.89 4.63 21.19
N MET A 298 3.84 3.93 20.74
CA MET A 298 2.74 3.50 21.60
C MET A 298 3.24 2.59 22.72
N ASP A 299 4.06 1.58 22.41
CA ASP A 299 4.62 0.66 23.40
C ASP A 299 5.44 1.39 24.47
N LYS A 300 6.25 2.39 24.06
CA LYS A 300 7.02 3.23 24.99
C LYS A 300 6.12 4.01 25.95
N GLU A 301 5.04 4.61 25.45
CA GLU A 301 4.12 5.38 26.29
C GLU A 301 3.27 4.48 27.19
N VAL A 302 2.90 3.28 26.73
CA VAL A 302 2.24 2.24 27.54
C VAL A 302 3.14 1.77 28.69
N GLU A 303 4.43 1.50 28.40
CA GLU A 303 5.39 1.11 29.43
C GLU A 303 5.61 2.23 30.46
N THR A 304 5.62 3.48 30.01
CA THR A 304 5.72 4.65 30.89
C THR A 304 4.48 4.79 31.78
N ALA A 305 3.28 4.64 31.21
CA ALA A 305 2.03 4.66 31.97
C ALA A 305 1.95 3.53 33.00
N LEU A 306 2.46 2.33 32.67
CA LEU A 306 2.57 1.21 33.62
C LEU A 306 3.49 1.55 34.80
N LYS A 307 4.66 2.15 34.53
CA LYS A 307 5.62 2.55 35.57
C LYS A 307 5.02 3.60 36.51
N ASP A 308 4.40 4.65 35.97
CA ASP A 308 3.80 5.71 36.78
C ASP A 308 2.74 5.17 37.74
N ASN A 309 1.85 4.29 37.26
CA ASN A 309 0.81 3.67 38.10
C ASN A 309 1.39 2.80 39.23
N THR A 310 2.51 2.11 39.00
CA THR A 310 3.16 1.29 40.06
C THR A 310 3.80 2.14 41.17
N THR A 311 4.36 3.32 40.84
CA THR A 311 4.99 4.19 41.84
C THR A 311 3.97 4.85 42.78
N HIS A 312 2.77 5.17 42.28
CA HIS A 312 1.68 5.70 43.09
C HIS A 312 1.00 4.62 43.96
N SER A 313 0.93 3.37 43.49
CA SER A 313 0.35 2.26 44.24
C SER A 313 1.16 1.83 45.48
N MET A 314 2.45 2.18 45.57
CA MET A 314 3.32 1.81 46.70
C MET A 314 3.26 2.80 47.88
N LYS A 315 2.54 3.92 47.79
CA LYS A 315 2.50 4.97 48.83
C LYS A 315 1.36 4.84 49.85
N GLY A 316 0.46 3.86 49.72
CA GLY A 316 -0.68 3.65 50.62
C GLY A 316 -0.63 2.30 51.33
N GLY A 317 0.23 2.15 52.34
CA GLY A 317 0.35 0.87 53.04
C GLY A 317 1.14 0.94 54.35
N LYS A 318 0.77 1.84 55.27
CA LYS A 318 1.13 1.66 56.68
C LYS A 318 0.06 0.80 57.36
N MET A 319 0.22 -0.51 57.26
CA MET A 319 -0.40 -1.48 58.17
C MET A 319 0.71 -2.38 58.71
N SER A 320 0.87 -2.31 60.03
CA SER A 320 1.79 -3.07 60.87
C SER A 320 1.47 -4.57 60.85
N SER A 321 2.47 -5.46 60.70
CA SER A 321 2.84 -6.49 61.70
C SER A 321 3.78 -7.59 61.17
N LYS A 322 4.59 -8.09 62.10
CA LYS A 322 5.65 -9.13 62.09
C LYS A 322 5.45 -10.38 61.20
N LYS A 323 6.57 -10.74 60.55
CA LYS A 323 7.20 -12.07 60.34
C LYS A 323 6.33 -13.26 59.88
N SER A 324 6.60 -13.74 58.66
CA SER A 324 6.99 -15.15 58.41
C SER A 324 7.74 -15.24 57.09
N ALA A 325 8.89 -15.92 57.11
CA ALA A 325 9.75 -16.16 55.96
C ALA A 325 9.25 -17.38 55.18
N VAL A 326 8.80 -17.17 53.95
CA VAL A 326 8.70 -18.20 52.91
C VAL A 326 9.22 -17.58 51.63
N ALA A 327 10.10 -18.32 50.95
CA ALA A 327 10.82 -17.90 49.75
C ALA A 327 9.88 -17.40 48.63
N PRO A 328 10.26 -16.39 47.84
CA PRO A 328 9.45 -16.01 46.68
C PRO A 328 9.62 -17.09 45.60
N GLN A 329 8.59 -17.92 45.43
CA GLN A 329 8.38 -18.51 44.11
C GLN A 329 8.08 -17.39 43.12
N HIS A 330 8.59 -17.56 41.90
CA HIS A 330 8.41 -16.67 40.76
C HIS A 330 7.03 -15.99 40.76
N PRO A 331 6.95 -14.66 40.64
CA PRO A 331 5.66 -14.00 40.53
C PRO A 331 4.95 -14.50 39.26
N PRO A 332 3.65 -14.82 39.33
CA PRO A 332 2.89 -15.10 38.13
C PRO A 332 2.93 -13.85 37.26
N GLN A 333 3.20 -14.02 35.96
CA GLN A 333 2.99 -12.98 34.96
C GLN A 333 1.48 -12.70 34.84
N ARG A 334 0.89 -12.06 35.86
CA ARG A 334 -0.33 -11.29 35.67
C ARG A 334 0.09 -10.11 34.83
N GLU A 335 -0.40 -10.05 33.59
CA GLU A 335 -0.50 -8.80 32.83
C GLU A 335 -0.95 -7.71 33.81
N ARG A 336 -0.03 -6.81 34.14
CA ARG A 336 -0.31 -5.74 35.10
C ARG A 336 -1.25 -4.78 34.39
N SER A 337 -2.55 -4.94 34.59
CA SER A 337 -3.55 -4.03 34.07
C SER A 337 -3.39 -2.67 34.77
N PHE A 338 -3.12 -1.61 34.01
CA PHE A 338 -3.23 -0.23 34.48
C PHE A 338 -4.53 0.39 33.96
N SER A 339 -5.06 1.36 34.69
CA SER A 339 -6.25 2.12 34.28
C SER A 339 -5.83 3.35 33.48
N LEU A 340 -6.44 3.55 32.32
CA LEU A 340 -6.34 4.82 31.60
C LEU A 340 -7.21 5.89 32.27
N THR A 341 -6.73 7.13 32.28
CA THR A 341 -7.55 8.28 32.67
C THR A 341 -8.46 8.71 31.51
N SER A 342 -9.57 9.41 31.82
CA SER A 342 -10.44 10.00 30.79
C SER A 342 -9.68 10.93 29.83
N HIS A 343 -8.67 11.65 30.33
CA HIS A 343 -7.79 12.48 29.50
C HIS A 343 -6.95 11.64 28.54
N GLN A 344 -6.31 10.57 29.01
CA GLN A 344 -5.51 9.68 28.15
C GLN A 344 -6.38 9.01 27.08
N LEU A 345 -7.60 8.59 27.44
CA LEU A 345 -8.56 8.05 26.48
C LEU A 345 -8.91 9.10 25.40
N ARG A 346 -9.12 10.36 25.78
CA ARG A 346 -9.34 11.46 24.83
C ARG A 346 -8.16 11.64 23.87
N CYS A 347 -6.92 11.63 24.36
CA CYS A 347 -5.73 11.71 23.51
C CYS A 347 -5.68 10.55 22.50
N LEU A 348 -5.92 9.31 22.95
CA LEU A 348 -5.95 8.12 22.08
C LEU A 348 -7.05 8.23 21.01
N THR A 349 -8.23 8.74 21.35
CA THR A 349 -9.30 9.01 20.39
C THR A 349 -8.88 10.07 19.37
N GLN A 350 -8.24 11.16 19.82
CA GLN A 350 -7.74 12.21 18.92
C GLN A 350 -6.67 11.68 17.96
N LEU A 351 -5.74 10.87 18.45
CA LEU A 351 -4.74 10.20 17.62
C LEU A 351 -5.39 9.28 16.57
N THR A 352 -6.41 8.51 16.98
CA THR A 352 -7.19 7.67 16.07
C THR A 352 -7.83 8.50 14.96
N ASN A 353 -8.45 9.64 15.30
CA ASN A 353 -9.04 10.54 14.32
C ASN A 353 -8.00 11.09 13.33
N THR A 354 -6.82 11.51 13.82
CA THR A 354 -5.74 11.97 12.94
C THR A 354 -5.27 10.89 11.97
N LEU A 355 -5.19 9.64 12.41
CA LEU A 355 -4.81 8.51 11.54
C LEU A 355 -5.91 8.16 10.52
N LEU A 356 -7.19 8.29 10.90
CA LEU A 356 -8.32 8.14 9.98
C LEU A 356 -8.36 9.24 8.92
N GLU A 357 -8.06 10.49 9.29
CA GLU A 357 -7.95 11.60 8.34
C GLU A 357 -6.79 11.40 7.36
N LEU A 358 -5.66 10.87 7.83
CA LEU A 358 -4.53 10.50 6.97
C LEU A 358 -4.91 9.38 6.00
N GLU A 359 -5.60 8.34 6.48
CA GLU A 359 -6.13 7.23 5.68
C GLU A 359 -7.06 7.74 4.57
N GLN A 360 -8.06 8.55 4.91
CA GLN A 360 -8.96 9.17 3.93
C GLN A 360 -8.19 10.00 2.90
N THR A 361 -7.20 10.79 3.33
CA THR A 361 -6.40 11.61 2.41
C THR A 361 -5.60 10.75 1.44
N VAL A 362 -5.04 9.61 1.90
CA VAL A 362 -4.31 8.68 1.04
C VAL A 362 -5.24 8.02 0.04
N GLU A 363 -6.43 7.60 0.47
CA GLU A 363 -7.45 7.03 -0.42
C GLU A 363 -7.90 8.03 -1.49
N ASP A 364 -8.16 9.28 -1.10
CA ASP A 364 -8.51 10.37 -2.03
C ASP A 364 -7.37 10.62 -3.05
N LEU A 365 -6.12 10.63 -2.60
CA LEU A 365 -4.96 10.75 -3.50
C LEU A 365 -4.85 9.56 -4.46
N ALA A 366 -5.15 8.34 -4.01
CA ALA A 366 -5.11 7.13 -4.84
C ALA A 366 -6.28 7.04 -5.82
N THR A 367 -7.48 7.50 -5.45
CA THR A 367 -8.64 7.53 -6.37
C THR A 367 -8.40 8.49 -7.55
N HIS A 368 -7.80 9.65 -7.29
CA HIS A 368 -7.45 10.64 -8.32
C HIS A 368 -6.47 10.11 -9.37
N LEU A 369 -5.73 9.06 -9.05
CA LEU A 369 -4.81 8.41 -9.96
C LEU A 369 -5.50 7.43 -10.93
N GLY A 370 -6.79 7.14 -10.74
CA GLY A 370 -7.50 6.06 -11.45
C GLY A 370 -7.17 4.67 -10.91
N PHE A 371 -6.59 4.56 -9.71
CA PHE A 371 -6.04 3.32 -9.15
C PHE A 371 -7.08 2.40 -8.51
N LEU A 372 -8.33 2.84 -8.38
CA LEU A 372 -9.37 2.10 -7.69
C LEU A 372 -10.54 1.79 -8.63
N ASN A 373 -10.34 0.76 -9.46
CA ASN A 373 -11.43 -0.15 -9.83
C ASN A 373 -11.36 -1.41 -8.95
N CYS A 374 -11.19 -1.18 -7.65
CA CYS A 374 -11.29 -2.21 -6.61
C CYS A 374 -12.14 -1.68 -5.46
N ALA A 375 -13.30 -1.10 -5.80
CA ALA A 375 -14.43 -1.17 -4.89
C ALA A 375 -14.81 -2.66 -4.81
N GLY A 376 -14.26 -3.36 -3.82
CA GLY A 376 -14.94 -4.50 -3.26
C GLY A 376 -16.31 -4.00 -2.83
N GLU A 377 -17.33 -4.30 -3.62
CA GLU A 377 -18.70 -3.98 -3.31
C GLU A 377 -18.98 -4.45 -1.88
N SER A 378 -19.28 -3.48 -1.02
CA SER A 378 -20.01 -3.70 0.20
C SER A 378 -21.37 -4.32 -0.17
N VAL A 379 -21.43 -5.64 -0.26
CA VAL A 379 -22.67 -6.39 -0.15
C VAL A 379 -22.73 -6.97 1.25
N CYS A 380 -23.02 -6.09 2.20
CA CYS A 380 -23.77 -6.50 3.38
C CYS A 380 -25.21 -6.77 2.92
N SER A 381 -25.48 -7.96 2.38
CA SER A 381 -26.83 -8.48 2.23
C SER A 381 -26.90 -9.83 2.91
N GLY A 382 -27.63 -9.86 4.03
CA GLY A 382 -27.86 -11.06 4.80
C GLY A 382 -28.73 -12.08 4.06
N LYS A 383 -28.57 -13.33 4.51
CA LYS A 383 -29.46 -14.47 4.30
C LYS A 383 -29.61 -14.96 2.85
N GLY A 384 -28.78 -15.94 2.52
CA GLY A 384 -29.06 -16.93 1.47
C GLY A 384 -28.63 -18.31 1.95
N VAL A 385 -29.57 -19.04 2.53
CA VAL A 385 -29.47 -20.43 2.95
C VAL A 385 -29.02 -21.30 1.77
N LEU A 386 -27.94 -22.08 1.90
CA LEU A 386 -27.86 -23.41 1.26
C LEU A 386 -27.06 -24.39 2.12
N LYS A 387 -27.78 -25.45 2.49
CA LYS A 387 -27.36 -26.63 3.24
C LYS A 387 -26.21 -27.38 2.54
N LYS A 388 -25.18 -27.72 3.32
CA LYS A 388 -24.70 -29.08 3.61
C LYS A 388 -24.82 -30.11 2.46
N VAL A 389 -23.70 -30.47 1.84
CA VAL A 389 -23.35 -31.87 1.58
C VAL A 389 -21.84 -32.04 1.80
N ARG A 390 -21.56 -32.98 2.70
CA ARG A 390 -20.28 -33.61 3.03
C ARG A 390 -20.14 -34.81 2.08
N ASP A 391 -18.96 -35.02 1.50
CA ASP A 391 -18.32 -36.34 1.47
C ASP A 391 -16.86 -36.25 0.97
N GLU A 392 -15.99 -36.94 1.72
CA GLU A 392 -14.60 -37.29 1.45
C GLU A 392 -14.56 -38.52 0.53
N MET A 393 -13.62 -38.61 -0.43
CA MET A 393 -12.99 -39.88 -0.84
C MET A 393 -11.77 -39.62 -1.75
N GLU A 394 -10.80 -40.52 -1.63
CA GLU A 394 -9.38 -40.52 -1.98
C GLU A 394 -8.97 -40.61 -3.47
N VAL A 395 -7.76 -40.08 -3.72
CA VAL A 395 -6.60 -40.59 -4.50
C VAL A 395 -6.86 -41.71 -5.53
N THR A 396 -6.49 -41.46 -6.80
CA THR A 396 -5.54 -42.29 -7.58
C THR A 396 -4.95 -41.52 -8.76
N ALA A 397 -3.68 -41.82 -9.05
CA ALA A 397 -2.85 -41.26 -10.11
C ALA A 397 -3.03 -42.00 -11.44
N ALA A 398 -2.91 -41.27 -12.56
CA ALA A 398 -2.06 -41.64 -13.71
C ALA A 398 -2.12 -40.53 -14.79
N GLU A 399 -0.95 -40.31 -15.38
CA GLU A 399 -0.56 -39.29 -16.35
C GLU A 399 -1.27 -39.43 -17.71
N ASP A 400 -1.60 -38.31 -18.36
CA ASP A 400 -1.15 -38.08 -19.74
C ASP A 400 -1.15 -36.59 -20.15
N LYS A 401 -0.35 -36.31 -21.17
CA LYS A 401 0.32 -35.05 -21.53
C LYS A 401 -0.55 -33.91 -22.12
N ALA A 402 0.07 -32.73 -22.04
CA ALA A 402 0.01 -31.60 -22.96
C ALA A 402 -1.17 -30.62 -22.86
N ALA A 403 -0.99 -29.59 -22.03
CA ALA A 403 -1.50 -28.23 -22.26
C ALA A 403 -0.75 -27.23 -21.35
N THR A 404 0.49 -26.92 -21.73
CA THR A 404 1.18 -25.72 -21.24
C THR A 404 0.70 -24.58 -22.14
N ASP A 405 -0.23 -23.74 -21.67
CA ASP A 405 -0.16 -22.28 -21.87
C ASP A 405 -1.37 -21.54 -21.27
N LEU A 406 -1.04 -20.40 -20.65
CA LEU A 406 -1.92 -19.24 -20.40
C LEU A 406 -3.00 -19.40 -19.31
N VAL A 407 -2.59 -19.71 -18.08
CA VAL A 407 -3.24 -19.07 -16.93
C VAL A 407 -2.58 -17.70 -16.76
N PRO A 408 -3.28 -16.56 -16.96
CA PRO A 408 -2.74 -15.29 -16.52
C PRO A 408 -2.51 -15.44 -15.02
N GLN A 409 -1.24 -15.30 -14.59
CA GLN A 409 -0.90 -15.18 -13.18
C GLN A 409 -1.92 -14.25 -12.56
N SER A 410 -2.72 -14.77 -11.62
CA SER A 410 -3.70 -14.00 -10.87
C SER A 410 -3.00 -12.74 -10.41
N THR A 411 -3.30 -11.61 -11.05
CA THR A 411 -2.70 -10.34 -10.68
C THR A 411 -3.27 -10.05 -9.30
N GLU A 412 -2.46 -10.30 -8.28
CA GLU A 412 -2.82 -10.03 -6.90
C GLU A 412 -3.26 -8.57 -6.87
N VAL A 413 -4.52 -8.35 -6.52
CA VAL A 413 -5.09 -7.01 -6.49
C VAL A 413 -4.46 -6.31 -5.30
N VAL A 414 -3.37 -5.58 -5.54
CA VAL A 414 -2.68 -4.81 -4.50
C VAL A 414 -3.57 -3.63 -4.14
N CYS A 415 -4.09 -3.61 -2.92
CA CYS A 415 -4.85 -2.49 -2.37
C CYS A 415 -4.04 -1.73 -1.31
N LEU A 416 -4.51 -0.56 -0.88
CA LEU A 416 -3.89 0.18 0.21
C LEU A 416 -4.09 -0.55 1.56
N GLU A 417 -3.00 -0.71 2.32
CA GLU A 417 -2.99 -1.47 3.58
C GLU A 417 -2.76 -0.56 4.79
N PHE A 418 -3.82 -0.35 5.59
CA PHE A 418 -3.76 0.50 6.78
C PHE A 418 -3.53 -0.29 8.08
N GLY A 419 -2.27 -0.64 8.33
CA GLY A 419 -1.85 -1.45 9.48
C GLY A 419 -1.80 -0.75 10.85
N TRP A 420 -2.00 0.58 10.92
CA TRP A 420 -1.78 1.38 12.13
C TRP A 420 -2.67 0.97 13.32
N ARG A 421 -3.86 0.39 13.06
CA ARG A 421 -4.79 -0.11 14.08
C ARG A 421 -4.17 -1.18 14.99
N ALA A 422 -3.16 -1.90 14.50
CA ALA A 422 -2.43 -2.91 15.28
C ALA A 422 -1.77 -2.31 16.53
N ALA A 423 -1.33 -1.05 16.50
CA ALA A 423 -0.70 -0.38 17.63
C ALA A 423 -1.64 -0.24 18.85
N PHE A 424 -2.96 -0.22 18.63
CA PHE A 424 -3.95 -0.07 19.71
C PHE A 424 -4.36 -1.39 20.35
N ARG A 425 -4.05 -2.55 19.74
CA ARG A 425 -4.57 -3.86 20.17
C ARG A 425 -4.28 -4.16 21.64
N ALA A 426 -3.07 -3.85 22.10
CA ALA A 426 -2.66 -4.09 23.49
C ALA A 426 -3.37 -3.18 24.52
N LEU A 427 -3.95 -2.06 24.07
CA LEU A 427 -4.65 -1.08 24.89
C LEU A 427 -6.16 -1.28 24.96
N VAL A 428 -6.73 -2.14 24.10
CA VAL A 428 -8.19 -2.35 24.00
C VAL A 428 -8.83 -2.68 25.36
N PRO A 429 -8.29 -3.60 26.20
CA PRO A 429 -8.88 -3.89 27.51
C PRO A 429 -8.91 -2.66 28.45
N GLN A 430 -7.84 -1.87 28.47
CA GLN A 430 -7.70 -0.69 29.32
C GLN A 430 -8.61 0.44 28.82
N MET A 431 -8.76 0.60 27.51
CA MET A 431 -9.70 1.55 26.89
C MET A 431 -11.15 1.18 27.22
N ALA A 432 -11.52 -0.09 27.06
CA ALA A 432 -12.86 -0.58 27.38
C ALA A 432 -13.20 -0.37 28.87
N HIS A 433 -12.25 -0.66 29.76
CA HIS A 433 -12.41 -0.38 31.18
C HIS A 433 -12.58 1.12 31.45
N CYS A 434 -11.77 1.98 30.82
CA CYS A 434 -11.84 3.43 31.00
C CYS A 434 -13.22 3.98 30.56
N VAL A 435 -13.72 3.54 29.39
CA VAL A 435 -15.06 3.90 28.91
C VAL A 435 -16.13 3.50 29.92
N LYS A 436 -16.08 2.27 30.44
CA LYS A 436 -17.03 1.81 31.47
C LYS A 436 -17.01 2.71 32.70
N VAL A 437 -15.83 3.01 33.24
CA VAL A 437 -15.69 3.85 34.45
C VAL A 437 -16.22 5.27 34.21
N VAL A 438 -15.95 5.85 33.04
CA VAL A 438 -16.45 7.18 32.69
C VAL A 438 -17.97 7.17 32.55
N LEU A 439 -18.55 6.15 31.92
CA LEU A 439 -20.01 6.01 31.80
C LEU A 439 -20.67 5.81 33.17
N ASP A 440 -20.12 4.94 34.02
CA ASP A 440 -20.62 4.72 35.38
C ASP A 440 -20.58 6.02 36.20
N ASP A 441 -19.51 6.82 36.09
CA ASP A 441 -19.41 8.13 36.75
C ASP A 441 -20.46 9.14 36.24
N VAL A 442 -20.68 9.20 34.93
CA VAL A 442 -21.71 10.07 34.34
C VAL A 442 -23.11 9.64 34.77
N CYS A 443 -23.41 8.33 34.74
CA CYS A 443 -24.69 7.78 35.18
C CYS A 443 -24.94 8.07 36.66
N ASN A 444 -23.94 7.89 37.52
CA ASN A 444 -24.06 8.18 38.95
C ASN A 444 -24.27 9.67 39.22
N LYS A 445 -23.57 10.56 38.50
CA LYS A 445 -23.77 12.01 38.61
C LYS A 445 -25.16 12.44 38.16
N ASN A 446 -25.64 11.89 37.05
CA ASN A 446 -27.00 12.16 36.57
C ASN A 446 -28.05 11.66 37.57
N LEU A 447 -27.88 10.46 38.13
CA LEU A 447 -28.76 9.91 39.16
C LEU A 447 -28.78 10.80 40.41
N GLN A 448 -27.60 11.23 40.90
CA GLN A 448 -27.51 12.14 42.04
C GLN A 448 -28.15 13.50 41.76
N GLN A 449 -28.01 14.03 40.55
CA GLN A 449 -28.65 15.27 40.13
C GLN A 449 -30.18 15.11 40.07
N GLU A 450 -30.67 14.00 39.53
CA GLU A 450 -32.10 13.67 39.48
C GLU A 450 -32.66 13.54 40.90
N GLU A 451 -32.03 12.76 41.77
CA GLU A 451 -32.41 12.61 43.19
C GLU A 451 -32.43 13.97 43.92
N ALA A 452 -31.44 14.83 43.69
CA ALA A 452 -31.41 16.17 44.27
C ALA A 452 -32.56 17.05 43.78
N THR A 453 -32.90 17.00 42.48
CA THR A 453 -34.03 17.75 41.93
C THR A 453 -35.38 17.25 42.44
N HIS A 454 -35.54 15.94 42.65
CA HIS A 454 -36.74 15.36 43.26
C HIS A 454 -36.87 15.71 44.75
N ALA A 455 -35.76 15.75 45.49
CA ALA A 455 -35.74 16.18 46.89
C ALA A 455 -36.13 17.67 47.04
N LEU A 456 -35.67 18.54 46.12
CA LEU A 456 -36.05 19.96 46.06
C LEU A 456 -37.51 20.17 45.64
N GLY A 457 -38.00 19.42 44.65
CA GLY A 457 -39.42 19.46 44.24
C GLY A 457 -40.39 18.92 45.29
N SER A 458 -39.90 18.15 46.25
CA SER A 458 -40.69 17.63 47.39
C SER A 458 -40.72 18.59 48.59
N ALA A 459 -39.86 19.62 48.62
CA ALA A 459 -39.78 20.59 49.72
C ALA A 459 -40.75 21.78 49.56
N ASP A 460 -41.32 22.00 48.36
CA ASP A 460 -42.23 23.13 48.07
C ASP A 460 -43.72 22.82 48.23
N ILE A 461 -44.09 21.66 48.79
CA ILE A 461 -45.48 21.42 49.23
C ILE A 461 -45.64 21.86 50.69
N LEU A 462 -45.44 23.15 50.96
CA LEU A 462 -45.92 23.75 52.20
C LEU A 462 -47.43 23.96 52.07
N VAL A 463 -48.17 23.07 52.73
CA VAL A 463 -49.62 23.15 52.98
C VAL A 463 -49.99 24.56 53.45
N THR A 464 -50.65 25.33 52.59
CA THR A 464 -51.37 26.54 52.99
C THR A 464 -52.76 26.13 53.50
N PRO A 465 -53.19 26.53 54.69
CA PRO A 465 -54.54 26.25 55.16
C PRO A 465 -55.53 27.15 54.41
N VAL A 466 -56.44 26.52 53.68
CA VAL A 466 -57.56 27.18 53.00
C VAL A 466 -58.58 27.64 54.04
N THR A 467 -58.74 28.95 54.19
CA THR A 467 -59.87 29.55 54.91
C THR A 467 -61.09 29.59 53.98
N HIS A 468 -62.17 28.96 54.43
CA HIS A 468 -63.50 29.02 53.84
C HIS A 468 -64.03 30.46 53.71
N SER A 469 -64.54 30.83 52.54
CA SER A 469 -65.66 31.78 52.43
C SER A 469 -66.63 31.33 51.32
N HIS A 470 -67.91 31.42 51.66
CA HIS A 470 -69.05 30.87 50.93
C HIS A 470 -69.50 31.72 49.73
N GLY A 471 -69.96 31.04 48.67
CA GLY A 471 -71.07 31.48 47.79
C GLY A 471 -70.77 31.47 46.28
N PRO A 472 -71.79 31.29 45.42
CA PRO A 472 -72.60 30.08 45.31
C PRO A 472 -72.54 29.43 43.92
N GLU A 473 -72.56 28.10 43.93
CA GLU A 473 -73.38 27.19 43.10
C GLU A 473 -73.70 27.58 41.64
N ARG A 474 -73.07 26.88 40.69
CA ARG A 474 -73.78 26.31 39.53
C ARG A 474 -73.02 25.13 38.89
N ASP A 475 -73.71 23.99 38.93
CA ASP A 475 -73.74 22.88 37.98
C ASP A 475 -72.43 22.34 37.38
N SER A 476 -72.02 21.19 37.92
CA SER A 476 -71.46 20.08 37.13
C SER A 476 -72.65 19.17 36.68
N PRO A 477 -72.52 18.17 35.78
CA PRO A 477 -71.29 17.52 35.31
C PRO A 477 -71.28 17.14 33.80
N ARG A 478 -70.13 16.66 33.30
CA ARG A 478 -70.07 15.35 32.62
C ARG A 478 -68.64 14.91 32.37
N MET A 479 -68.29 13.81 33.03
CA MET A 479 -67.25 12.88 32.59
C MET A 479 -67.55 12.40 31.17
N VAL A 480 -66.52 12.34 30.32
CA VAL A 480 -66.31 11.18 29.45
C VAL A 480 -64.83 10.84 29.51
N ALA A 481 -64.55 9.62 29.96
CA ALA A 481 -63.29 8.95 29.73
C ALA A 481 -63.29 8.36 28.31
N LYS A 482 -62.27 8.67 27.53
CA LYS A 482 -61.44 7.71 26.79
C LYS A 482 -60.33 8.42 26.04
#